data_AF-A0AAV3Q578-F1
#
_entry.id   AF-A0AAV3Q578-F1
#
_cell.length_a   1.000
_cell.length_b   1.000
_cell.length_c   1.000
_cell.angle_alpha   90.00
_cell.angle_beta   90.00
_cell.angle_gamma   90.00
#
_symmetry.space_group_name_H-M   'P 1'
#
loop_
_entity.id
_entity.type
_entity.pdbx_description
1 polymer ?
#
loop_
_entity_poly.entity_id
_entity_poly.type
_entity_poly.pdbx_seq_one_letter_code
_entity_poly.pdbx_strand_id
1 'polypeptide(L)'
;MAEPDHLIVKPIPNLLRNGLGAAFPFFYIEPKKYESILRKYFPEEKGAITNIDPIGNSPVIVGKEALKRIAPTWMNVSLAMKKDPETDKAFGWVLEMYAYAVASAFHGVGNILHKEFMIQPPWDTEIGKAYIMHYTYGCDYDMKGKLTYGKVGEWRFDKRSFTQVWPPKNLTLPPPGVPESVVTLVKMVNEATANLPNWGS
;
A
#
# COMPACT_ATOMS: atom_id res chain seq x y z
N MET A 1 5.35 -2.59 -9.05
CA MET A 1 5.95 -1.92 -7.87
C MET A 1 5.28 -2.48 -6.65
N ALA A 2 6.08 -2.81 -5.64
CA ALA A 2 5.64 -3.34 -4.36
C ALA A 2 6.39 -2.59 -3.25
N GLU A 3 5.75 -2.43 -2.10
CA GLU A 3 6.35 -1.82 -0.92
C GLU A 3 7.01 -2.91 -0.06
N PRO A 4 7.98 -2.54 0.81
CA PRO A 4 8.68 -3.49 1.67
C PRO A 4 7.77 -4.17 2.70
N ASP A 5 6.54 -3.69 2.88
CA ASP A 5 5.51 -4.27 3.74
C ASP A 5 4.44 -5.06 2.97
N HIS A 6 4.80 -5.58 1.79
CA HIS A 6 3.99 -6.52 1.02
C HIS A 6 4.52 -7.95 1.17
N LEU A 7 3.63 -8.88 1.53
CA LEU A 7 3.86 -10.32 1.38
C LEU A 7 3.11 -10.83 0.15
N ILE A 8 3.81 -11.52 -0.74
CA ILE A 8 3.20 -12.18 -1.90
C ILE A 8 2.72 -13.55 -1.43
N VAL A 9 1.41 -13.72 -1.27
CA VAL A 9 0.78 -14.96 -0.77
C VAL A 9 0.46 -15.95 -1.89
N LYS A 10 0.40 -15.48 -3.14
CA LYS A 10 0.10 -16.28 -4.34
C LYS A 10 0.83 -15.73 -5.57
N PRO A 11 1.12 -16.56 -6.58
CA PRO A 11 1.63 -16.07 -7.86
C PRO A 11 0.70 -15.01 -8.45
N ILE A 12 1.25 -13.84 -8.75
CA ILE A 12 0.51 -12.73 -9.35
C ILE A 12 0.52 -12.93 -10.88
N PRO A 13 -0.63 -13.14 -11.55
CA PRO A 13 -0.66 -13.19 -13.00
C PRO A 13 -0.37 -11.80 -13.59
N ASN A 14 -0.07 -11.72 -14.87
CA ASN A 14 0.00 -10.42 -15.53
C ASN A 14 -1.41 -9.82 -15.62
N LEU A 15 -1.69 -8.82 -14.78
CA LEU A 15 -2.98 -8.12 -14.73
C LEU A 15 -3.07 -6.96 -15.74
N LEU A 16 -1.99 -6.62 -16.45
CA LEU A 16 -2.02 -5.61 -17.51
C LEU A 16 -2.91 -6.06 -18.66
N ARG A 17 -3.75 -5.16 -19.17
CA ARG A 17 -4.61 -5.45 -20.33
C ARG A 17 -4.81 -4.21 -21.19
N ASN A 18 -4.73 -4.37 -22.51
CA ASN A 18 -4.98 -3.30 -23.50
C ASN A 18 -4.16 -2.03 -23.26
N GLY A 19 -2.91 -2.16 -22.80
CA GLY A 19 -2.04 -1.03 -22.49
C GLY A 19 -2.31 -0.32 -21.15
N LEU A 20 -3.33 -0.75 -20.40
CA LEU A 20 -3.64 -0.23 -19.06
C LEU A 20 -2.81 -0.94 -17.99
N GLY A 21 -2.44 -0.17 -16.97
CA GLY A 21 -1.89 -0.65 -15.70
C GLY A 21 -2.87 -1.52 -14.92
N ALA A 22 -2.41 -2.11 -13.82
CA ALA A 22 -3.27 -2.76 -12.83
C ALA A 22 -2.91 -2.24 -11.44
N ALA A 23 -3.90 -1.77 -10.69
CA ALA A 23 -3.66 -1.10 -9.42
C ALA A 23 -4.73 -1.45 -8.39
N PHE A 24 -4.39 -1.32 -7.11
CA PHE A 24 -5.36 -1.43 -6.03
C PHE A 24 -6.05 -0.09 -5.78
N PRO A 25 -7.40 -0.04 -5.67
CA PRO A 25 -8.13 1.17 -5.36
C PRO A 25 -8.07 1.46 -3.85
N PHE A 26 -7.35 2.50 -3.46
CA PHE A 26 -7.26 2.94 -2.08
C PHE A 26 -8.45 3.83 -1.71
N PHE A 27 -9.23 3.42 -0.72
CA PHE A 27 -10.43 4.14 -0.30
C PHE A 27 -10.16 5.56 0.22
N TYR A 28 -8.94 5.84 0.67
CA TYR A 28 -8.51 7.14 1.20
C TYR A 28 -7.83 8.04 0.15
N ILE A 29 -7.66 7.56 -1.08
CA ILE A 29 -7.25 8.38 -2.21
C ILE A 29 -8.53 8.85 -2.91
N GLU A 30 -8.92 10.10 -2.65
CA GLU A 30 -10.22 10.65 -3.04
C GLU A 30 -10.05 11.90 -3.93
N PRO A 31 -9.66 11.79 -5.21
CA PRO A 31 -9.33 12.94 -6.05
C PRO A 31 -10.45 14.00 -6.14
N LYS A 32 -11.72 13.58 -6.18
CA LYS A 32 -12.86 14.50 -6.19
C LYS A 32 -12.95 15.37 -4.94
N LYS A 33 -12.68 14.79 -3.76
CA LYS A 33 -12.75 15.50 -2.47
C LYS A 33 -11.66 16.57 -2.36
N TYR A 34 -10.51 16.33 -3.00
CA TYR A 34 -9.34 17.20 -2.97
C TYR A 34 -9.12 17.95 -4.28
N GLU A 35 -10.17 18.15 -5.09
CA GLU A 35 -10.05 18.74 -6.43
C GLU A 35 -9.33 20.08 -6.41
N SER A 36 -9.73 21.01 -5.53
CA SER A 36 -9.12 22.35 -5.43
C SER A 36 -7.61 22.31 -5.20
N ILE A 37 -7.12 21.35 -4.40
CA ILE A 37 -5.68 21.15 -4.14
C ILE A 37 -5.02 20.50 -5.36
N LEU A 38 -5.64 19.45 -5.90
CA LEU A 38 -5.08 18.70 -7.02
C LEU A 38 -5.00 19.51 -8.32
N ARG A 39 -5.85 20.52 -8.52
CA ARG A 39 -5.77 21.41 -9.70
C ARG A 39 -4.46 22.20 -9.80
N LYS A 40 -3.73 22.39 -8.69
CA LYS A 40 -2.36 22.96 -8.72
C LYS A 40 -1.36 22.07 -9.49
N TYR A 41 -1.62 20.76 -9.55
CA TYR A 41 -0.72 19.74 -10.13
C TYR A 41 -1.31 19.02 -11.34
N PHE A 42 -2.64 19.07 -11.49
CA PHE A 42 -3.40 18.56 -12.63
C PHE A 42 -4.40 19.62 -13.12
N PRO A 43 -3.91 20.62 -13.88
CA PRO A 43 -4.74 21.73 -14.37
C PRO A 43 -5.94 21.27 -15.21
N GLU A 44 -6.98 22.11 -15.32
CA GLU A 44 -8.22 21.75 -16.03
C GLU A 44 -7.98 21.38 -17.50
N GLU A 45 -7.02 22.02 -18.16
CA GLU A 45 -6.64 21.71 -19.54
C GLU A 45 -6.03 20.30 -19.72
N LYS A 46 -5.61 19.64 -18.63
CA LYS A 46 -5.14 18.25 -18.63
C LYS A 46 -6.27 17.23 -18.52
N GLY A 47 -7.48 17.66 -18.15
CA GLY A 47 -8.67 16.83 -18.15
C GLY A 47 -9.48 16.91 -16.86
N ALA A 48 -10.52 16.07 -16.78
CA ALA A 48 -11.39 15.99 -15.61
C ALA A 48 -10.63 15.43 -14.39
N ILE A 49 -10.97 15.87 -13.18
CA ILE A 49 -10.36 15.36 -11.95
C ILE A 49 -10.56 13.84 -11.77
N THR A 50 -11.61 13.29 -12.39
CA THR A 50 -11.92 11.85 -12.43
C THR A 50 -10.94 11.03 -13.26
N ASN A 51 -10.04 11.65 -14.00
CA ASN A 51 -8.97 10.95 -14.72
C ASN A 51 -7.83 10.53 -13.77
N ILE A 52 -7.78 11.10 -12.56
CA ILE A 52 -6.88 10.65 -11.50
C ILE A 52 -7.53 9.43 -10.85
N ASP A 53 -6.93 8.27 -11.05
CA ASP A 53 -7.37 7.03 -10.42
C ASP A 53 -7.15 7.11 -8.88
N PRO A 54 -8.02 6.50 -8.06
CA PRO A 54 -7.87 6.44 -6.60
C PRO A 54 -6.82 5.42 -6.18
N ILE A 55 -5.57 5.62 -6.61
CA ILE A 55 -4.46 4.65 -6.48
C ILE A 55 -3.24 5.30 -5.82
N GLY A 56 -2.28 4.47 -5.45
CA GLY A 56 -0.91 4.91 -5.16
C GLY A 56 0.10 4.23 -6.08
N ASN A 57 1.39 4.44 -5.81
CA ASN A 57 2.48 3.80 -6.53
C ASN A 57 2.65 2.30 -6.21
N SER A 58 1.93 1.76 -5.23
CA SER A 58 2.04 0.37 -4.80
C SER A 58 0.74 -0.12 -4.14
N PRO A 59 0.27 -1.36 -4.39
CA PRO A 59 0.75 -2.26 -5.44
C PRO A 59 0.25 -1.81 -6.81
N VAL A 60 1.17 -1.76 -7.78
CA VAL A 60 0.85 -1.45 -9.18
C VAL A 60 1.64 -2.34 -10.11
N ILE A 61 1.00 -2.89 -11.13
CA ILE A 61 1.66 -3.43 -12.33
C ILE A 61 1.56 -2.35 -13.41
N VAL A 62 2.69 -1.92 -13.95
CA VAL A 62 2.77 -0.88 -14.98
C VAL A 62 3.82 -1.25 -16.01
N GLY A 63 3.54 -0.95 -17.28
CA GLY A 63 4.50 -1.16 -18.36
C GLY A 63 5.75 -0.30 -18.20
N LYS A 64 6.92 -0.84 -18.56
CA LYS A 64 8.22 -0.15 -18.42
C LYS A 64 8.25 1.23 -19.08
N GLU A 65 7.74 1.35 -20.30
CA GLU A 65 7.74 2.63 -21.01
C GLU A 65 6.74 3.64 -20.40
N ALA A 66 5.62 3.17 -19.85
CA ALA A 66 4.72 4.03 -19.10
C ALA A 66 5.39 4.55 -17.81
N LEU A 67 6.09 3.66 -17.07
CA LEU A 67 6.84 4.04 -15.87
C LEU A 67 7.91 5.10 -16.17
N LYS A 68 8.68 4.92 -17.25
CA LYS A 68 9.68 5.92 -17.69
C LYS A 68 9.05 7.28 -17.98
N ARG A 69 7.86 7.32 -18.59
CA ARG A 69 7.14 8.57 -18.87
C ARG A 69 6.69 9.28 -17.60
N ILE A 70 6.12 8.53 -16.65
CA ILE A 70 5.54 9.13 -15.43
C ILE A 70 6.61 9.47 -14.39
N ALA A 71 7.74 8.76 -14.33
CA ALA A 71 8.71 8.90 -13.23
C ALA A 71 9.26 10.34 -13.04
N PRO A 72 9.62 11.09 -14.10
CA PRO A 72 10.06 12.48 -13.93
C PRO A 72 8.96 13.39 -13.39
N THR A 73 7.73 13.24 -13.88
CA THR A 73 6.59 14.04 -13.41
C THR A 73 6.20 13.65 -11.99
N TRP A 74 6.21 12.35 -11.67
CA TRP A 74 5.95 11.87 -10.32
C TRP A 74 6.92 12.52 -9.33
N MET A 75 8.23 12.44 -9.56
CA MET A 75 9.22 13.10 -8.70
C MET A 75 8.98 14.60 -8.55
N ASN A 76 8.73 15.31 -9.65
CA ASN A 76 8.53 16.76 -9.60
C ASN A 76 7.24 17.15 -8.87
N VAL A 77 6.14 16.43 -9.10
CA VAL A 77 4.87 16.65 -8.40
C VAL A 77 5.03 16.33 -6.92
N SER A 78 5.70 15.23 -6.56
CA SER A 78 5.99 14.89 -5.16
C SER A 78 6.73 16.01 -4.44
N LEU A 79 7.81 16.52 -5.04
CA LEU A 79 8.58 17.63 -4.46
C LEU A 79 7.75 18.92 -4.38
N ALA A 80 6.93 19.21 -5.38
CA ALA A 80 6.07 20.40 -5.39
C ALA A 80 4.96 20.31 -4.32
N MET A 81 4.31 19.16 -4.20
CA MET A 81 3.33 18.87 -3.13
C MET A 81 3.98 19.00 -1.76
N LYS A 82 5.21 18.48 -1.59
CA LYS A 82 5.90 18.54 -0.29
C LYS A 82 6.31 19.96 0.13
N LYS A 83 6.56 20.84 -0.84
CA LYS A 83 6.91 22.25 -0.60
C LYS A 83 5.70 23.15 -0.40
N ASP A 84 4.52 22.73 -0.82
CA ASP A 84 3.26 23.47 -0.63
C ASP A 84 2.66 23.11 0.74
N PRO A 85 2.61 24.04 1.72
CA PRO A 85 2.17 23.71 3.07
C PRO A 85 0.72 23.25 3.18
N GLU A 86 -0.16 23.73 2.31
CA GLU A 86 -1.57 23.32 2.28
C GLU A 86 -1.70 21.87 1.81
N THR A 87 -0.96 21.53 0.75
CA THR A 87 -0.96 20.22 0.13
C THR A 87 -0.27 19.18 1.01
N ASP A 88 0.90 19.50 1.58
CA ASP A 88 1.60 18.62 2.53
C ASP A 88 0.74 18.34 3.76
N LYS A 89 0.03 19.36 4.27
CA LYS A 89 -0.92 19.18 5.37
C LYS A 89 -2.12 18.31 4.98
N ALA A 90 -2.64 18.46 3.76
CA ALA A 90 -3.82 17.73 3.30
C ALA A 90 -3.54 16.25 3.02
N PHE A 91 -2.41 15.93 2.39
CA PHE A 91 -2.07 14.56 2.00
C PHE A 91 -1.14 13.85 2.97
N GLY A 92 -0.26 14.59 3.66
CA GLY A 92 0.65 14.03 4.67
C GLY A 92 1.41 12.80 4.15
N TRP A 93 1.22 11.66 4.83
CA TRP A 93 1.93 10.43 4.53
C TRP A 93 1.53 9.76 3.19
N VAL A 94 0.38 10.10 2.61
CA VAL A 94 -0.07 9.58 1.30
C VAL A 94 0.27 10.50 0.12
N LEU A 95 1.05 11.56 0.35
CA LEU A 95 1.40 12.54 -0.67
C LEU A 95 2.03 11.92 -1.92
N GLU A 96 2.96 10.97 -1.74
CA GLU A 96 3.60 10.26 -2.86
C GLU A 96 2.60 9.44 -3.69
N MET A 97 1.54 8.91 -3.05
CA MET A 97 0.49 8.17 -3.72
C MET A 97 -0.34 9.10 -4.62
N TYR A 98 -0.72 10.28 -4.12
CA TYR A 98 -1.39 11.30 -4.92
C TYR A 98 -0.50 11.81 -6.06
N ALA A 99 0.78 12.04 -5.81
CA ALA A 99 1.71 12.47 -6.85
C ALA A 99 1.86 11.43 -7.96
N TYR A 100 1.91 10.14 -7.62
CA TYR A 100 1.90 9.04 -8.59
C TYR A 100 0.61 9.01 -9.42
N ALA A 101 -0.54 9.14 -8.77
CA ALA A 101 -1.85 9.14 -9.45
C ALA A 101 -1.98 10.35 -10.40
N VAL A 102 -1.57 11.54 -9.96
CA VAL A 102 -1.50 12.75 -10.79
C VAL A 102 -0.58 12.57 -11.98
N ALA A 103 0.64 12.06 -11.78
CA ALA A 103 1.59 11.83 -12.87
C ALA A 103 1.06 10.81 -13.89
N SER A 104 0.38 9.77 -13.40
CA SER A 104 -0.27 8.76 -14.25
C SER A 104 -1.36 9.39 -15.13
N ALA A 105 -2.26 10.18 -14.52
CA ALA A 105 -3.29 10.90 -15.25
C ALA A 105 -2.71 11.91 -16.25
N PHE A 106 -1.68 12.66 -15.86
CA PHE A 106 -1.02 13.68 -16.68
C PHE A 106 -0.45 13.10 -17.98
N HIS A 107 0.04 11.86 -17.94
CA HIS A 107 0.61 11.15 -19.10
C HIS A 107 -0.34 10.16 -19.75
N GLY A 108 -1.63 10.17 -19.40
CA GLY A 108 -2.63 9.26 -19.96
C GLY A 108 -2.35 7.77 -19.64
N VAL A 109 -1.68 7.48 -18.52
CA VAL A 109 -1.42 6.13 -18.05
C VAL A 109 -2.57 5.71 -17.13
N GLY A 110 -3.59 5.08 -17.72
CA GLY A 110 -4.75 4.57 -16.97
C GLY A 110 -4.55 3.16 -16.40
N ASN A 111 -5.40 2.80 -15.43
CA ASN A 111 -5.31 1.53 -14.71
C ASN A 111 -6.63 0.77 -14.70
N ILE A 112 -6.53 -0.56 -14.64
CA ILE A 112 -7.63 -1.44 -14.24
C ILE A 112 -7.53 -1.59 -12.72
N LEU A 113 -8.63 -1.27 -12.02
CA LEU A 113 -8.69 -1.31 -10.57
C LEU A 113 -9.10 -2.70 -10.09
N HIS A 114 -8.23 -3.33 -9.31
CA HIS A 114 -8.41 -4.69 -8.79
C HIS A 114 -8.56 -4.65 -7.26
N LYS A 115 -9.79 -4.79 -6.77
CA LYS A 115 -10.06 -4.90 -5.32
C LYS A 115 -9.43 -6.14 -4.68
N GLU A 116 -9.29 -7.21 -5.45
CA GLU A 116 -8.65 -8.45 -5.00
C GLU A 116 -7.12 -8.42 -5.21
N PHE A 117 -6.50 -7.27 -5.51
CA PHE A 117 -5.06 -7.24 -5.72
C PHE A 117 -4.30 -7.46 -4.41
N MET A 118 -4.79 -6.85 -3.32
CA MET A 118 -4.23 -7.03 -1.99
C MET A 118 -5.30 -7.00 -0.89
N ILE A 119 -4.92 -7.46 0.30
CA ILE A 119 -5.65 -7.31 1.57
C ILE A 119 -4.79 -6.59 2.60
N GLN A 120 -5.42 -5.99 3.60
CA GLN A 120 -4.83 -5.18 4.66
C GLN A 120 -5.23 -5.70 6.05
N PRO A 121 -4.51 -6.69 6.61
CA PRO A 121 -4.71 -7.10 8.00
C PRO A 121 -4.42 -5.93 8.98
N PRO A 122 -5.12 -5.86 10.12
CA PRO A 122 -6.11 -6.83 10.62
C PRO A 122 -7.53 -6.63 10.08
N TRP A 123 -7.77 -5.67 9.19
CA TRP A 123 -9.12 -5.32 8.72
C TRP A 123 -9.71 -6.34 7.76
N ASP A 124 -8.90 -6.83 6.83
CA ASP A 124 -9.27 -7.94 5.97
C ASP A 124 -8.91 -9.26 6.68
N THR A 125 -9.93 -10.08 6.99
CA THR A 125 -9.80 -11.25 7.87
C THR A 125 -9.32 -12.52 7.16
N GLU A 126 -9.56 -12.62 5.85
CA GLU A 126 -9.27 -13.80 5.03
C GLU A 126 -8.40 -13.42 3.84
N ILE A 127 -7.57 -14.35 3.39
CA ILE A 127 -6.74 -14.15 2.18
C ILE A 127 -7.60 -14.20 0.92
N GLY A 128 -8.61 -15.07 0.91
CA GLY A 128 -9.59 -15.17 -0.18
C GLY A 128 -8.91 -15.33 -1.55
N LYS A 129 -9.18 -14.41 -2.48
CA LYS A 129 -8.58 -14.38 -3.82
C LYS A 129 -7.38 -13.43 -3.95
N ALA A 130 -6.99 -12.78 -2.85
CA ALA A 130 -5.92 -11.79 -2.89
C ALA A 130 -4.55 -12.42 -3.15
N TYR A 131 -3.68 -11.62 -3.78
CA TYR A 131 -2.31 -12.04 -4.12
C TYR A 131 -1.27 -11.44 -3.18
N ILE A 132 -1.56 -10.28 -2.62
CA ILE A 132 -0.66 -9.52 -1.76
C ILE A 132 -1.33 -9.31 -0.40
N MET A 133 -0.55 -9.39 0.66
CA MET A 133 -0.93 -8.94 1.99
C MET A 133 -0.09 -7.73 2.36
N HIS A 134 -0.73 -6.58 2.56
CA HIS A 134 -0.10 -5.32 2.94
C HIS A 134 -0.21 -5.12 4.45
N TYR A 135 0.86 -5.36 5.19
CA TYR A 135 0.86 -5.31 6.66
C TYR A 135 1.17 -3.90 7.19
N THR A 136 0.38 -2.93 6.77
CA THR A 136 0.58 -1.52 7.16
C THR A 136 0.07 -1.20 8.57
N TYR A 137 -0.98 -1.88 9.03
CA TYR A 137 -1.62 -1.62 10.32
C TYR A 137 -1.06 -2.52 11.43
N GLY A 138 -1.03 -1.99 12.66
CA GLY A 138 -0.74 -2.78 13.85
C GLY A 138 -1.82 -3.83 14.10
N CYS A 139 -1.41 -5.05 14.40
CA CYS A 139 -2.26 -6.17 14.76
C CYS A 139 -2.15 -6.37 16.28
N ASP A 140 -3.07 -5.77 17.03
CA ASP A 140 -3.11 -5.83 18.49
C ASP A 140 -4.32 -6.65 18.97
N TYR A 141 -4.07 -7.69 19.76
CA TYR A 141 -5.11 -8.61 20.22
C TYR A 141 -4.98 -8.93 21.71
N ASP A 142 -6.11 -9.15 22.37
CA ASP A 142 -6.14 -9.81 23.68
C ASP A 142 -5.89 -11.33 23.53
N MET A 143 -5.63 -12.03 24.64
CA MET A 143 -5.39 -13.47 24.61
C MET A 143 -6.63 -14.32 24.26
N LYS A 144 -7.80 -13.69 24.10
CA LYS A 144 -9.05 -14.31 23.63
C LYS A 144 -9.26 -14.10 22.13
N GLY A 145 -8.31 -13.50 21.43
CA GLY A 145 -8.36 -13.25 19.99
C GLY A 145 -9.19 -12.04 19.59
N LYS A 146 -9.51 -11.13 20.51
CA LYS A 146 -10.25 -9.90 20.20
C LYS A 146 -9.29 -8.75 19.88
N LEU A 147 -9.55 -8.07 18.75
CA LEU A 147 -8.78 -6.90 18.33
C LEU A 147 -8.89 -5.76 19.35
N THR A 148 -7.76 -5.20 19.78
CA THR A 148 -7.66 -4.09 20.73
C THR A 148 -7.20 -2.80 20.04
N TYR A 149 -7.88 -2.42 18.95
CA TYR A 149 -7.49 -1.28 18.11
C TYR A 149 -7.24 0.01 18.92
N GLY A 150 -6.14 0.68 18.62
CA GLY A 150 -5.71 1.91 19.29
C GLY A 150 -5.03 1.71 20.64
N LYS A 151 -4.82 0.45 21.07
CA LYS A 151 -4.07 0.10 22.29
C LYS A 151 -3.12 -1.05 21.99
N VAL A 152 -1.98 -1.07 22.68
CA VAL A 152 -1.06 -2.21 22.63
C VAL A 152 -1.77 -3.43 23.21
N GLY A 153 -1.93 -4.46 22.39
CA GLY A 153 -2.56 -5.73 22.78
C GLY A 153 -1.65 -6.58 23.65
N GLU A 154 -2.21 -7.62 24.28
CA GLU A 154 -1.43 -8.64 24.99
C GLU A 154 -0.57 -9.44 24.02
N TRP A 155 -1.13 -9.72 22.83
CA TRP A 155 -0.37 -10.16 21.67
C TRP A 155 -0.34 -9.04 20.62
N ARG A 156 0.82 -8.82 20.00
CA ARG A 156 1.02 -7.75 19.02
C ARG A 156 1.96 -8.15 17.89
N PHE A 157 1.57 -7.76 16.68
CA PHE A 157 2.49 -7.59 15.56
C PHE A 157 2.29 -6.19 14.95
N ASP A 158 3.32 -5.34 15.01
CA ASP A 158 3.35 -4.07 14.28
C ASP A 158 4.77 -3.85 13.75
N LYS A 159 4.90 -3.67 12.44
CA LYS A 159 6.20 -3.41 11.80
C LYS A 159 6.94 -2.21 12.40
N ARG A 160 6.22 -1.26 12.99
CA ARG A 160 6.80 -0.06 13.62
C ARG A 160 7.64 -0.39 14.85
N SER A 161 7.37 -1.53 15.50
CA SER A 161 8.18 -2.07 16.59
C SER A 161 9.57 -2.54 16.12
N PHE A 162 9.79 -2.67 14.81
CA PHE A 162 11.02 -3.16 14.18
C PHE A 162 11.66 -2.12 13.26
N THR A 163 11.47 -0.83 13.55
CA THR A 163 12.01 0.27 12.72
C THR A 163 13.51 0.44 12.83
N GLN A 164 14.10 0.07 13.97
CA GLN A 164 15.54 0.20 14.26
C GLN A 164 16.20 -1.14 14.57
N VAL A 165 15.41 -2.21 14.60
CA VAL A 165 15.84 -3.56 14.97
C VAL A 165 15.19 -4.56 14.05
N TRP A 166 15.88 -5.65 13.78
CA TRP A 166 15.33 -6.77 13.02
C TRP A 166 14.19 -7.43 13.80
N PRO A 167 13.09 -7.84 13.13
CA PRO A 167 12.13 -8.76 13.72
C PRO A 167 12.86 -10.00 14.26
N PRO A 168 12.64 -10.41 15.52
CA PRO A 168 13.28 -11.62 16.05
C PRO A 168 12.80 -12.85 15.29
N LYS A 169 13.65 -13.88 15.24
CA LYS A 169 13.24 -15.20 14.75
C LYS A 169 12.18 -15.78 15.69
N ASN A 170 11.27 -16.58 15.15
CA ASN A 170 10.23 -17.30 15.91
C ASN A 170 9.31 -16.37 16.71
N LEU A 171 8.74 -15.36 16.06
CA LEU A 171 7.64 -14.57 16.60
C LEU A 171 6.52 -15.50 17.10
N THR A 172 5.93 -15.15 18.24
CA THR A 172 4.80 -15.89 18.80
C THR A 172 3.62 -15.82 17.85
N LEU A 173 2.99 -16.96 17.57
CA LEU A 173 1.74 -16.99 16.81
C LEU A 173 0.64 -16.27 17.61
N PRO A 174 -0.31 -15.63 16.93
CA PRO A 174 -1.43 -15.00 17.60
C PRO A 174 -2.31 -16.02 18.33
N PRO A 175 -3.06 -15.60 19.38
CA PRO A 175 -3.95 -16.49 20.13
C PRO A 175 -5.09 -17.05 19.26
N PRO A 176 -5.76 -18.14 19.70
CA PRO A 176 -6.96 -18.65 19.03
C PRO A 176 -8.03 -17.56 18.87
N GLY A 177 -8.72 -17.56 17.73
CA GLY A 177 -9.76 -16.57 17.40
C GLY A 177 -9.25 -15.38 16.58
N VAL A 178 -7.93 -15.22 16.43
CA VAL A 178 -7.35 -14.22 15.53
C VAL A 178 -7.54 -14.63 14.05
N PRO A 179 -7.85 -13.68 13.14
CA PRO A 179 -8.12 -13.98 11.73
C PRO A 179 -6.99 -14.68 10.96
N GLU A 180 -7.38 -15.41 9.90
CA GLU A 180 -6.47 -16.14 9.01
C GLU A 180 -5.36 -15.24 8.45
N SER A 181 -5.70 -14.02 8.03
CA SER A 181 -4.76 -13.07 7.45
C SER A 181 -3.61 -12.73 8.40
N VAL A 182 -3.91 -12.46 9.67
CA VAL A 182 -2.92 -12.13 10.70
C VAL A 182 -2.09 -13.35 11.10
N VAL A 183 -2.73 -14.52 11.21
CA VAL A 183 -2.01 -15.78 11.47
C VAL A 183 -1.00 -16.07 10.34
N THR A 184 -1.42 -15.87 9.09
CA THR A 184 -0.57 -16.11 7.92
C THR A 184 0.56 -15.10 7.81
N LEU A 185 0.31 -13.81 8.08
CA LEU A 185 1.34 -12.77 8.17
C LEU A 185 2.50 -13.22 9.07
N VAL A 186 2.19 -13.64 10.29
CA VAL A 186 3.22 -14.01 11.28
C VAL A 186 3.95 -15.29 10.87
N LYS A 187 3.23 -16.27 10.30
CA LYS A 187 3.84 -17.50 9.76
C LYS A 187 4.84 -17.20 8.65
N MET A 188 4.48 -16.34 7.70
CA MET A 188 5.36 -15.97 6.59
C MET A 188 6.58 -15.16 7.07
N VAL A 189 6.41 -14.27 8.05
CA VAL A 189 7.55 -13.57 8.67
C VAL A 189 8.47 -14.59 9.34
N ASN A 190 7.93 -15.52 10.13
CA ASN A 190 8.72 -16.58 10.76
C ASN A 190 9.46 -17.45 9.75
N GLU A 191 8.79 -17.88 8.68
CA GLU A 191 9.40 -18.63 7.58
C GLU A 191 10.55 -17.84 6.95
N ALA A 192 10.35 -16.56 6.63
CA ALA A 192 11.40 -15.72 6.06
C ALA A 192 12.59 -15.57 7.01
N THR A 193 12.35 -15.21 8.28
CA THR A 193 13.44 -15.02 9.26
C THR A 193 14.21 -16.31 9.58
N ALA A 194 13.58 -17.47 9.42
CA ALA A 194 14.22 -18.77 9.59
C ALA A 194 15.13 -19.15 8.40
N ASN A 195 14.76 -18.75 7.19
CA ASN A 195 15.42 -19.19 5.95
C ASN A 195 16.37 -18.16 5.34
N LEU A 196 16.25 -16.87 5.69
CA LEU A 196 17.14 -15.83 5.17
C LEU A 196 18.54 -15.93 5.85
N PRO A 197 19.62 -16.02 5.06
CA PRO A 197 20.97 -16.03 5.61
C PRO A 197 21.25 -14.68 6.30
N ASN A 198 21.99 -14.71 7.41
CA ASN A 198 22.40 -13.52 8.17
C ASN A 198 21.24 -12.68 8.73
N TRP A 199 20.05 -13.25 8.91
CA TRP A 199 18.95 -12.53 9.52
C TRP A 199 19.26 -12.10 10.95
N GLY A 200 19.32 -10.79 11.19
CA GLY A 200 19.64 -10.19 12.48
C GLY A 200 21.15 -10.04 12.76
N SER A 201 22.01 -10.23 11.77
CA SER A 201 23.47 -10.04 11.85
C SER A 201 23.94 -8.73 11.23
#